data_AF-A0A7R7W2Q7-F1
#
_entry.id   AF-A0A7R7W2Q7-F1
#
_cell.length_a   1.000
_cell.length_b   1.000
_cell.length_c   1.000
_cell.angle_alpha   90.00
_cell.angle_beta   90.00
_cell.angle_gamma   90.00
#
_symmetry.space_group_name_H-M   'P 1'
#
loop_
_entity.id
_entity.type
_entity.pdbx_description
1 polymer ?
#
loop_
_entity_poly.entity_id
_entity_poly.type
_entity_poly.pdbx_seq_one_letter_code
_entity_poly.pdbx_strand_id
1 'polypeptide(L)'
;MPAGELSTTAIVQDALANGKEVFVPYIHNLELSSQPKTSVMDMLLLESMDEFRSLEPDKWGIPSLSQASVLNKRNCFGGKGVSPRPEDSTQGPYGLDLIVMPGMAFDEGFRRLGHGKGYYDHFLTRYSKGPESTTTAPKLPLLVALALKEQVLAPTEKIPVADHDWLVDVLMVGDDRCLVRQR
;
A
#
# COMPACT_ATOMS: atom_id res chain seq x y z
N MET A 1 -8.01 0.28 15.31
CA MET A 1 -7.56 1.61 14.86
C MET A 1 -8.44 2.21 13.74
N PRO A 2 -9.78 2.11 13.74
CA PRO A 2 -10.58 2.67 12.64
C PRO A 2 -10.91 4.17 12.81
N ALA A 3 -10.52 4.81 13.92
CA ALA A 3 -10.82 6.22 14.19
C ALA A 3 -9.57 7.06 13.91
N GLY A 4 -9.55 7.79 12.79
CA GLY A 4 -8.49 8.74 12.45
C GLY A 4 -8.02 8.73 10.99
N GLU A 5 -8.47 7.77 10.19
CA GLU A 5 -8.17 7.71 8.76
C GLU A 5 -9.43 7.97 7.92
N LEU A 6 -9.22 8.51 6.73
CA LEU A 6 -10.29 8.79 5.76
C LEU A 6 -10.86 7.47 5.22
N SER A 7 -12.17 7.38 5.07
CA SER A 7 -12.81 6.20 4.48
C SER A 7 -12.49 6.11 2.98
N THR A 8 -11.86 5.01 2.57
CA THR A 8 -11.52 4.74 1.15
C THR A 8 -12.57 3.92 0.42
N THR A 9 -13.67 3.54 1.08
CA THR A 9 -14.73 2.68 0.49
C THR A 9 -15.28 3.22 -0.83
N ALA A 10 -15.56 4.53 -0.91
CA ALA A 10 -16.07 5.15 -2.13
C ALA A 10 -15.04 5.12 -3.27
N ILE A 11 -13.75 5.26 -2.95
CA ILE A 11 -12.65 5.19 -3.92
C ILE A 11 -12.53 3.78 -4.49
N VAL A 12 -12.60 2.76 -3.63
CA VAL A 12 -12.58 1.35 -4.07
C VAL A 12 -13.78 1.04 -4.97
N GLN A 13 -14.97 1.51 -4.58
CA GLN A 13 -16.19 1.32 -5.37
C GLN A 13 -16.09 1.98 -6.75
N ASP A 14 -15.65 3.23 -6.82
CA ASP A 14 -15.49 3.95 -8.09
C ASP A 14 -14.42 3.30 -8.97
N ALA A 15 -13.27 2.92 -8.40
CA ALA A 15 -12.20 2.27 -9.13
C ALA A 15 -12.67 0.96 -9.80
N LEU A 16 -13.34 0.09 -9.05
CA LEU A 16 -13.88 -1.17 -9.57
C LEU A 16 -14.99 -0.93 -10.60
N ALA A 17 -15.90 0.02 -10.36
CA ALA A 17 -16.96 0.37 -11.31
C ALA A 17 -16.42 0.88 -12.65
N ASN A 18 -15.25 1.53 -12.64
CA ASN A 18 -14.55 2.01 -13.83
C ASN A 18 -13.55 0.99 -14.40
N GLY A 19 -13.63 -0.28 -14.01
CA GLY A 19 -12.82 -1.37 -14.58
C GLY A 19 -11.34 -1.33 -14.19
N LYS A 20 -10.97 -0.63 -13.11
CA LYS A 20 -9.60 -0.64 -12.58
C LYS A 20 -9.38 -1.89 -11.73
N GLU A 21 -8.15 -2.39 -11.74
CA GLU A 21 -7.72 -3.40 -10.78
C GLU A 21 -7.40 -2.73 -9.44
N VAL A 22 -7.99 -3.23 -8.35
CA VAL A 22 -7.75 -2.70 -6.99
C VAL A 22 -7.00 -3.75 -6.19
N PHE A 23 -5.84 -3.37 -5.65
CA PHE A 23 -5.05 -4.24 -4.78
C PHE A 23 -5.12 -3.72 -3.34
N VAL A 24 -5.35 -4.61 -2.38
CA VAL A 24 -5.43 -4.29 -0.95
C VAL A 24 -4.25 -4.89 -0.18
N PRO A 25 -3.77 -4.23 0.89
CA PRO A 25 -2.67 -4.73 1.67
C PRO A 25 -3.06 -5.98 2.45
N TYR A 26 -2.16 -6.97 2.47
CA TYR A 26 -2.25 -8.17 3.28
C TYR A 26 -0.95 -8.37 4.05
N ILE A 27 -1.05 -8.34 5.37
CA ILE A 27 0.09 -8.52 6.27
C ILE A 27 0.22 -9.99 6.64
N HIS A 28 1.41 -10.56 6.45
CA HIS A 28 1.70 -11.95 6.77
C HIS A 28 3.11 -12.10 7.35
N ASN A 29 3.47 -13.32 7.76
CA ASN A 29 4.78 -13.63 8.31
C ASN A 29 5.56 -14.48 7.31
N LEU A 30 6.74 -14.01 6.92
CA LEU A 30 7.71 -14.81 6.20
C LEU A 30 8.44 -15.74 7.17
N GLU A 31 8.37 -17.04 6.88
CA GLU A 31 9.19 -18.06 7.53
C GLU A 31 10.48 -18.25 6.73
N LEU A 32 11.50 -17.48 7.08
CA LEU A 32 12.87 -17.73 6.61
C LEU A 32 13.46 -18.81 7.52
N SER A 33 13.99 -19.89 6.93
CA SER A 33 14.41 -21.15 7.57
C SER A 33 15.46 -21.04 8.69
N SER A 34 15.85 -19.83 9.10
CA SER A 34 16.92 -19.58 10.07
C SER A 34 16.81 -18.23 10.82
N GLN A 35 15.71 -17.49 10.66
CA GLN A 35 15.54 -16.15 11.24
C GLN A 35 14.16 -16.01 11.92
N PRO A 36 14.00 -15.09 12.89
CA PRO A 36 12.70 -14.78 13.47
C PRO A 36 11.69 -14.40 12.39
N LYS A 37 10.43 -14.78 12.60
CA LYS A 37 9.31 -14.45 11.71
C LYS A 37 9.30 -12.96 11.43
N THR A 38 9.53 -12.59 10.17
CA THR A 38 9.50 -11.20 9.74
C THR A 38 8.12 -10.92 9.18
N SER A 39 7.40 -9.97 9.79
CA SER A 39 6.10 -9.55 9.29
C SER A 39 6.29 -8.62 8.09
N VAL A 40 5.62 -8.92 6.99
CA VAL A 40 5.70 -8.17 5.73
C VAL A 40 4.31 -7.92 5.17
N MET A 41 4.22 -6.99 4.22
CA MET A 41 2.98 -6.62 3.54
C MET A 41 3.10 -6.92 2.05
N ASP A 42 2.14 -7.64 1.47
CA ASP A 42 1.93 -7.76 0.02
C ASP A 42 0.62 -7.09 -0.38
N MET A 43 0.48 -6.69 -1.65
CA MET A 43 -0.76 -6.11 -2.19
C MET A 43 -1.43 -7.14 -3.10
N LEU A 44 -2.66 -7.53 -2.76
CA LEU A 44 -3.40 -8.62 -3.40
C LEU A 44 -4.66 -8.11 -4.09
N LEU A 45 -4.94 -8.64 -5.27
CA LEU A 45 -6.06 -8.22 -6.11
C LEU A 45 -7.40 -8.49 -5.42
N LEU A 46 -8.25 -7.47 -5.36
CA LEU A 46 -9.65 -7.57 -5.00
C LEU A 46 -10.47 -7.89 -6.26
N GLU A 47 -11.33 -8.90 -6.20
CA GLU A 47 -12.11 -9.36 -7.36
C GLU A 47 -13.41 -8.57 -7.56
N SER A 48 -13.99 -8.04 -6.49
CA SER A 48 -15.26 -7.31 -6.56
C SER A 48 -15.53 -6.45 -5.33
N MET A 49 -16.55 -5.59 -5.43
CA MET A 49 -17.09 -4.87 -4.28
C MET A 49 -17.76 -5.78 -3.26
N ASP A 50 -18.30 -6.93 -3.68
CA ASP A 50 -18.90 -7.89 -2.76
C ASP A 50 -17.81 -8.57 -1.91
N GLU A 51 -16.67 -8.90 -2.52
CA GLU A 51 -15.51 -9.35 -1.77
C GLU A 51 -15.05 -8.29 -0.76
N PHE A 52 -14.94 -7.03 -1.18
CA PHE A 52 -14.53 -5.93 -0.29
C PHE A 52 -15.44 -5.77 0.92
N ARG A 53 -16.76 -5.86 0.71
CA ARG A 53 -17.75 -5.75 1.79
C ARG A 53 -17.76 -6.97 2.71
N SER A 54 -17.31 -8.12 2.23
CA SER A 54 -17.20 -9.36 3.00
C SER A 54 -15.93 -9.48 3.84
N LEU A 55 -14.99 -8.54 3.71
CA LEU A 55 -13.73 -8.56 4.46
C LEU A 55 -13.99 -8.47 5.96
N GLU A 56 -13.36 -9.35 6.72
CA GLU A 56 -13.44 -9.34 8.18
C GLU A 56 -12.29 -8.52 8.76
N PRO A 57 -12.54 -7.74 9.83
CA PRO A 57 -11.48 -7.01 10.51
C PRO A 57 -10.42 -7.94 11.11
N ASP A 58 -9.15 -7.61 10.93
CA ASP A 58 -8.03 -8.28 11.59
C ASP A 58 -7.90 -7.89 13.08
N LYS A 59 -6.79 -8.30 13.72
CA LYS A 59 -6.50 -7.97 15.13
C LYS A 59 -6.40 -6.47 15.43
N TRP A 60 -6.24 -5.64 14.40
CA TRP A 60 -6.18 -4.18 14.49
C TRP A 60 -7.49 -3.50 14.10
N GLY A 61 -8.48 -4.28 13.68
CA GLY A 61 -9.77 -3.82 13.19
C GLY A 61 -9.74 -3.37 11.73
N ILE A 62 -8.72 -3.77 10.96
CA ILE A 62 -8.58 -3.41 9.54
C ILE A 62 -9.20 -4.53 8.69
N PRO A 63 -10.16 -4.24 7.78
CA PRO A 63 -10.73 -5.25 6.89
C PRO A 63 -9.63 -5.91 6.06
N SER A 64 -9.52 -7.24 6.15
CA SER A 64 -8.42 -8.00 5.54
C SER A 64 -8.91 -9.27 4.86
N LEU A 65 -8.15 -9.72 3.86
CA LEU A 65 -8.43 -10.97 3.15
C LEU A 65 -8.25 -12.17 4.09
N SER A 66 -9.12 -13.17 3.95
CA SER A 66 -8.99 -14.42 4.68
C SER A 66 -7.74 -15.19 4.25
N GLN A 67 -7.12 -15.94 5.16
CA GLN A 67 -5.97 -16.79 4.81
C GLN A 67 -6.31 -17.83 3.72
N ALA A 68 -7.57 -18.29 3.66
CA ALA A 68 -8.03 -19.25 2.66
C ALA A 68 -8.12 -18.64 1.25
N SER A 69 -8.54 -17.37 1.13
CA SER A 69 -8.68 -16.72 -0.18
C SER A 69 -7.33 -16.31 -0.77
N VAL A 70 -6.40 -15.89 0.09
CA VAL A 70 -5.10 -15.31 -0.30
C VAL A 70 -4.31 -16.17 -1.30
N LEU A 71 -4.28 -17.50 -1.13
CA LEU A 71 -3.46 -18.39 -1.96
C LEU A 71 -3.73 -18.28 -3.47
N ASN A 72 -4.96 -17.96 -3.86
CA ASN A 72 -5.35 -17.88 -5.28
C ASN A 72 -5.37 -16.45 -5.83
N LYS A 73 -5.15 -15.43 -4.97
CA LYS A 73 -5.23 -14.02 -5.35
C LYS A 73 -4.00 -13.60 -6.12
N ARG A 74 -4.19 -12.82 -7.18
CA ARG A 74 -3.07 -12.20 -7.91
C ARG A 74 -2.32 -11.23 -7.00
N ASN A 75 -1.00 -11.26 -7.10
CA ASN A 75 -0.11 -10.39 -6.35
C ASN A 75 0.42 -9.26 -7.26
N CYS A 76 0.58 -8.05 -6.72
CA CYS A 76 1.14 -6.92 -7.48
C CYS A 76 2.59 -7.15 -7.95
N PHE A 77 3.34 -8.07 -7.33
CA PHE A 77 4.67 -8.50 -7.77
C PHE A 77 4.64 -9.47 -8.96
N GLY A 78 3.45 -9.83 -9.46
CA GLY A 78 3.25 -10.92 -10.41
C GLY A 78 3.06 -12.25 -9.70
N GLY A 79 2.29 -13.16 -10.29
CA GLY A 79 1.97 -14.44 -9.68
C GLY A 79 0.79 -14.41 -8.71
N LYS A 80 0.67 -15.44 -7.87
CA LYS A 80 -0.45 -15.64 -6.94
C LYS A 80 0.02 -15.84 -5.50
N GLY A 81 -0.83 -15.50 -4.55
CA GLY A 81 -0.56 -15.67 -3.13
C GLY A 81 0.39 -14.62 -2.56
N VAL A 82 0.94 -14.94 -1.38
CA VAL A 82 1.89 -14.08 -0.68
C VAL A 82 3.32 -14.43 -1.06
N SER A 83 4.15 -13.39 -1.22
CA SER A 83 5.58 -13.50 -1.55
C SER A 83 5.84 -14.51 -2.68
N PRO A 84 5.20 -14.28 -3.85
CA PRO A 84 5.29 -15.19 -5.00
C PRO A 84 6.74 -15.34 -5.44
N ARG A 85 7.11 -16.56 -5.81
CA ARG A 85 8.43 -16.88 -6.33
C ARG A 85 8.45 -16.77 -7.86
N PRO A 86 9.63 -16.74 -8.51
CA PRO A 86 9.70 -16.69 -9.96
C PRO A 86 8.91 -17.80 -10.67
N GLU A 87 8.87 -19.01 -10.08
CA GLU A 87 8.08 -20.14 -10.57
C GLU A 87 6.56 -19.91 -10.52
N ASP A 88 6.09 -19.01 -9.65
CA ASP A 88 4.67 -18.66 -9.48
C ASP A 88 4.24 -17.55 -10.44
N SER A 89 5.14 -17.06 -11.30
CA SER A 89 4.89 -15.92 -12.18
C SER A 89 3.71 -16.16 -13.13
N THR A 90 2.80 -15.19 -13.18
CA THR A 90 1.71 -15.16 -14.14
C THR A 90 2.15 -14.47 -15.42
N GLN A 91 1.69 -14.96 -16.57
CA GLN A 91 1.89 -14.27 -17.86
C GLN A 91 1.15 -12.93 -17.85
N GLY A 92 1.85 -11.84 -18.18
CA GLY A 92 1.28 -10.50 -18.31
C GLY A 92 2.01 -9.40 -17.51
N PRO A 93 1.62 -8.14 -17.70
CA PRO A 93 2.16 -7.04 -16.91
C PRO A 93 1.75 -7.19 -15.44
N TYR A 94 2.66 -6.79 -14.55
CA TYR A 94 2.44 -6.70 -13.12
C TYR A 94 2.91 -5.34 -12.61
N GLY A 95 2.53 -5.02 -11.39
CA GLY A 95 2.81 -3.74 -10.75
C GLY A 95 1.55 -2.95 -10.44
N LEU A 96 1.77 -1.77 -9.88
CA LEU A 96 0.77 -0.80 -9.48
C LEU A 96 1.09 0.53 -10.18
N ASP A 97 0.06 1.19 -10.70
CA ASP A 97 0.20 2.53 -11.28
C ASP A 97 0.15 3.62 -10.20
N LEU A 98 -0.61 3.39 -9.13
CA LEU A 98 -0.87 4.33 -8.04
C LEU A 98 -1.03 3.57 -6.72
N ILE A 99 -0.54 4.16 -5.65
CA ILE A 99 -0.79 3.70 -4.27
C ILE A 99 -1.39 4.84 -3.46
N VAL A 100 -2.54 4.57 -2.84
CA VAL A 100 -3.11 5.45 -1.81
C VAL A 100 -2.36 5.19 -0.51
N MET A 101 -1.55 6.14 -0.09
CA MET A 101 -0.65 6.04 1.05
C MET A 101 -1.36 6.47 2.35
N PRO A 102 -1.54 5.58 3.33
CA PRO A 102 -2.06 5.95 4.64
C PRO A 102 -0.98 6.58 5.52
N GLY A 103 -1.39 7.41 6.47
CA GLY A 103 -0.50 8.06 7.42
C GLY A 103 -1.27 8.71 8.57
N MET A 104 -0.58 8.89 9.69
CA MET A 104 -1.06 9.64 10.85
C MET A 104 -0.81 11.14 10.69
N ALA A 105 0.31 11.50 10.05
CA ALA A 105 0.65 12.90 9.77
C ALA A 105 1.41 13.03 8.45
N PHE A 106 1.29 14.22 7.85
CA PHE A 106 1.98 14.64 6.64
C PHE A 106 2.48 16.09 6.81
N ASP A 107 3.48 16.48 6.03
CA ASP A 107 3.93 17.88 5.97
C ASP A 107 4.16 18.35 4.52
N GLU A 108 4.38 19.66 4.36
CA GLU A 108 4.60 20.28 3.04
C GLU A 108 5.92 19.86 2.36
N GLY A 109 6.80 19.16 3.09
CA GLY A 109 7.96 18.46 2.54
C GLY A 109 7.62 17.06 2.00
N PHE A 110 6.34 16.70 1.89
CA PHE A 110 5.84 15.40 1.42
C PHE A 110 6.29 14.22 2.27
N ARG A 111 6.70 14.48 3.51
CA ARG A 111 7.03 13.44 4.48
C ARG A 111 5.76 12.89 5.08
N ARG A 112 5.84 11.64 5.52
CA ARG A 112 4.72 10.86 6.03
C ARG A 112 5.12 10.19 7.33
N LEU A 113 4.29 10.31 8.35
CA LEU A 113 4.40 9.56 9.59
C LEU A 113 3.37 8.43 9.56
N GLY A 114 3.82 7.17 9.52
CA GLY A 114 2.96 6.00 9.67
C GLY A 114 2.76 5.60 11.14
N HIS A 115 2.09 4.47 11.36
CA HIS A 115 1.87 3.88 12.71
C HIS A 115 3.12 3.19 13.30
N GLY A 116 4.32 3.45 12.77
CA GLY A 116 5.60 3.03 13.34
C GLY A 116 6.15 1.65 12.94
N LYS A 117 5.41 0.82 12.20
CA LYS A 117 5.91 -0.50 11.72
C LYS A 117 6.64 -0.48 10.38
N GLY A 118 6.60 0.64 9.65
CA GLY A 118 7.32 0.79 8.38
C GLY A 118 6.85 -0.12 7.24
N TYR A 119 5.65 -0.73 7.31
CA TYR A 119 5.18 -1.69 6.29
C TYR A 119 5.20 -1.12 4.87
N TYR A 120 4.75 0.13 4.70
CA TYR A 120 4.74 0.80 3.39
C TYR A 120 6.16 1.09 2.90
N ASP A 121 7.05 1.58 3.76
CA ASP A 121 8.43 1.89 3.40
C ASP A 121 9.23 0.63 3.03
N HIS A 122 9.03 -0.47 3.78
CA HIS A 122 9.56 -1.78 3.45
C HIS A 122 8.97 -2.36 2.16
N PHE A 123 7.66 -2.23 1.95
CA PHE A 123 7.00 -2.67 0.72
C PHE A 123 7.53 -1.91 -0.50
N LEU A 124 7.62 -0.58 -0.44
CA LEU A 124 8.13 0.25 -1.53
C LEU A 124 9.60 -0.04 -1.84
N THR A 125 10.41 -0.29 -0.81
CA THR A 125 11.80 -0.71 -0.98
C THR A 125 11.91 -2.06 -1.68
N ARG A 126 11.00 -3.00 -1.41
CA ARG A 126 10.95 -4.28 -2.12
C ARG A 126 10.40 -4.13 -3.54
N TYR A 127 9.37 -3.30 -3.71
CA TYR A 127 8.76 -2.97 -4.99
C TYR A 127 9.75 -2.33 -5.97
N SER A 128 10.58 -1.39 -5.49
CA SER A 128 11.57 -0.68 -6.32
C SER A 128 12.69 -1.58 -6.84
N LYS A 129 13.01 -2.66 -6.13
CA LYS A 129 14.02 -3.65 -6.56
C LYS A 129 13.50 -4.59 -7.63
N GLY A 130 12.18 -4.75 -7.74
CA GLY A 130 11.53 -5.72 -8.63
C GLY A 130 11.83 -7.18 -8.24
N PRO A 131 11.23 -8.16 -8.95
CA PRO A 131 11.63 -9.56 -8.84
C PRO A 131 13.07 -9.73 -9.33
N GLU A 132 13.91 -10.47 -8.58
CA GLU A 132 15.31 -10.75 -8.95
C GLU A 132 15.47 -11.42 -10.33
N SER A 133 14.38 -11.96 -10.91
CA SER A 133 14.39 -12.83 -12.10
C SER A 133 13.85 -12.18 -13.39
N THR A 134 13.47 -10.90 -13.39
CA THR A 134 12.87 -10.23 -14.57
C THR A 134 13.70 -9.04 -15.05
N THR A 135 13.94 -8.95 -16.36
CA THR A 135 14.74 -7.90 -17.01
C THR A 135 14.11 -6.50 -17.01
N THR A 136 12.91 -6.33 -16.46
CA THR A 136 12.21 -5.04 -16.37
C THR A 136 11.58 -4.90 -14.99
N ALA A 137 12.23 -4.12 -14.11
CA ALA A 137 11.62 -3.71 -12.85
C ALA A 137 10.30 -2.96 -13.13
N PRO A 138 9.26 -3.15 -12.29
CA PRO A 138 8.01 -2.45 -12.49
C PRO A 138 8.24 -0.94 -12.35
N LYS A 139 7.51 -0.15 -13.14
CA LYS A 139 7.50 1.30 -12.99
C LYS A 139 7.07 1.64 -11.56
N LEU A 140 7.76 2.59 -10.93
CA LEU A 140 7.38 3.07 -9.60
C LEU A 140 5.97 3.70 -9.66
N PRO A 141 5.05 3.29 -8.76
CA PRO A 141 3.72 3.86 -8.69
C PRO A 141 3.76 5.32 -8.28
N LEU A 142 2.71 6.07 -8.65
CA LEU A 142 2.45 7.37 -8.06
C LEU A 142 1.99 7.20 -6.60
N LEU A 143 2.70 7.83 -5.66
CA LEU A 143 2.36 7.74 -4.24
C LEU A 143 1.47 8.91 -3.84
N VAL A 144 0.19 8.64 -3.58
CA VAL A 144 -0.83 9.67 -3.28
C VAL A 144 -1.30 9.53 -1.84
N ALA A 145 -1.07 10.55 -1.02
CA ALA A 145 -1.63 10.64 0.33
C ALA A 145 -2.97 11.39 0.32
N LEU A 146 -3.94 10.84 1.06
CA LEU A 146 -5.18 11.51 1.40
C LEU A 146 -5.12 11.86 2.89
N ALA A 147 -5.21 13.14 3.22
CA ALA A 147 -5.04 13.62 4.58
C ALA A 147 -6.26 14.46 5.01
N LEU A 148 -6.72 14.23 6.24
CA LEU A 148 -7.55 15.21 6.94
C LEU A 148 -6.70 16.46 7.23
N LYS A 149 -7.36 17.60 7.42
CA LYS A 149 -6.66 18.86 7.74
C LYS A 149 -5.81 18.73 9.01
N GLU A 150 -6.32 18.01 9.99
CA GLU A 150 -5.68 17.73 11.28
C GLU A 150 -4.43 16.84 11.17
N GLN A 151 -4.29 16.12 10.05
CA GLN A 151 -3.13 15.28 9.78
C GLN A 151 -2.01 16.06 9.06
N VAL A 152 -2.22 17.32 8.69
CA VAL A 152 -1.18 18.15 8.07
C VAL A 152 -0.57 19.06 9.13
N LEU A 153 0.74 18.91 9.35
CA LEU A 153 1.47 19.73 10.31
C LEU A 153 1.52 21.20 9.89
N ALA A 154 1.73 22.10 10.86
CA ALA A 154 1.93 23.51 10.55
C ALA A 154 3.19 23.70 9.67
N PRO A 155 3.26 24.73 8.81
CA PRO A 155 4.41 24.94 7.91
C PRO A 155 5.78 25.05 8.61
N THR A 156 5.79 25.41 9.89
CA THR A 156 7.00 25.50 10.72
C THR A 156 7.46 24.15 11.27
N GLU A 157 6.61 23.14 11.23
CA GLU A 157 6.86 21.81 11.78
C GLU A 157 7.25 20.83 10.68
N LYS A 158 7.98 19.79 11.07
CA LYS A 158 8.63 18.88 10.14
C LYS A 158 8.62 17.48 10.72
N ILE A 159 8.13 16.52 9.95
CA ILE A 159 8.20 15.10 10.29
C ILE A 159 9.69 14.71 10.24
N PRO A 160 10.25 14.16 11.34
CA PRO A 160 11.57 13.55 11.32
C PRO A 160 11.55 12.34 10.38
N VAL A 161 12.55 12.22 9.53
CA VAL A 161 12.69 11.10 8.58
C VAL A 161 14.11 10.56 8.60
N ALA A 162 14.23 9.29 8.24
CA ALA A 162 15.47 8.59 7.97
C ALA A 162 15.59 8.24 6.47
N ASP A 163 16.76 7.77 6.05
CA ASP A 163 17.06 7.49 4.63
C ASP A 163 16.17 6.41 3.99
N HIS A 164 15.50 5.60 4.81
CA HIS A 164 14.60 4.54 4.35
C HIS A 164 13.13 4.97 4.25
N ASP A 165 12.79 6.18 4.71
CA ASP A 165 11.42 6.68 4.69
C ASP A 165 11.05 7.16 3.28
N TRP A 166 9.94 6.63 2.75
CA TRP A 166 9.47 7.03 1.43
C TRP A 166 8.55 8.24 1.53
N LEU A 167 8.96 9.31 0.86
CA LEU A 167 8.14 10.50 0.65
C LEU A 167 7.00 10.21 -0.33
N VAL A 168 5.88 10.91 -0.15
CA VAL A 168 4.76 10.85 -1.11
C VAL A 168 5.01 11.78 -2.30
N ASP A 169 4.29 11.56 -3.40
CA ASP A 169 4.36 12.41 -4.60
C ASP A 169 3.27 13.47 -4.62
N VAL A 170 2.07 13.10 -4.14
CA VAL A 170 0.91 13.97 -4.10
C VAL A 170 0.31 13.92 -2.70
N LEU A 171 -0.03 15.09 -2.16
CA LEU A 171 -0.77 15.22 -0.91
C LEU A 171 -2.10 15.95 -1.19
N MET A 172 -3.20 15.22 -1.09
CA MET A 172 -4.55 15.77 -1.14
C MET A 172 -5.06 15.96 0.28
N VAL A 173 -5.50 17.17 0.61
CA VAL A 173 -5.95 17.54 1.95
C VAL A 173 -7.45 17.81 1.93
N GLY A 174 -8.15 17.48 3.03
CA GLY A 174 -9.58 17.70 3.21
C GLY A 174 -10.04 19.17 3.25
N ASP A 175 -9.17 20.12 2.86
CA ASP A 175 -9.44 21.54 2.68
C ASP A 175 -9.19 22.00 1.22
N ASP A 176 -9.37 21.08 0.27
CA ASP A 176 -9.21 21.25 -1.19
C ASP A 176 -7.78 21.53 -1.68
N ARG A 177 -6.77 21.51 -0.79
CA ARG A 177 -5.37 21.60 -1.22
C ARG A 177 -4.93 20.31 -1.90
N CYS A 178 -4.32 20.45 -3.07
CA CYS A 178 -3.62 19.40 -3.78
C CYS A 178 -2.18 19.84 -4.00
N LEU A 179 -1.25 19.27 -3.25
CA LEU A 179 0.18 19.56 -3.34
C LEU A 179 0.85 18.48 -4.17
N VAL A 180 1.68 18.87 -5.14
CA VAL A 180 2.40 17.96 -6.03
C VAL A 180 3.89 18.21 -5.89
N ARG A 181 4.63 17.15 -5.55
CA ARG A 181 6.08 17.20 -5.41
C ARG A 181 6.73 17.35 -6.77
N GLN A 182 7.54 18.39 -6.92
CA GLN A 182 8.41 18.53 -8.09
C GLN A 182 9.58 17.55 -7.93
N ARG A 183 9.75 16.63 -8.89
CA ARG A 183 10.83 15.64 -8.94
C ARG A 183 12.01 16.17 -9.73
#